data_AF-A0A2D4L2I4-F1
#
_entry.id   AF-A0A2D4L2I4-F1
#
_cell.length_a   1.000
_cell.length_b   1.000
_cell.length_c   1.000
_cell.angle_alpha   90.00
_cell.angle_beta   90.00
_cell.angle_gamma   90.00
#
_symmetry.space_group_name_H-M   'P 1'
#
loop_
_entity.id
_entity.type
_entity.pdbx_description
1 polymer ?
#
loop_
_entity_poly.entity_id
_entity_poly.type
_entity_poly.pdbx_seq_one_letter_code
_entity_poly.pdbx_strand_id
1 'polypeptide(L)'
;AWWAVLSSSLREVHKAPEGSNGLTGRPSSQPLAASLPLETARKEDLVLQLSAAIELGNEEEAMRCASLLAQQHTALRIQLKESCYPASQISMKVHVEDASCSASITAQVHTHTTIAALRHQVFQDYGFHPT
;
A
#
# COMPACT_ATOMS: atom_id res chain seq x y z
N ALA A 1 25.23 -8.51 -4.88
CA ALA A 1 24.43 -9.51 -5.60
C ALA A 1 23.95 -10.58 -4.62
N TRP A 2 22.75 -10.42 -4.06
CA TRP A 2 22.19 -11.33 -3.06
C TRP A 2 20.69 -11.40 -3.29
N TRP A 3 20.23 -12.34 -4.12
CA TRP A 3 18.87 -12.91 -4.05
C TRP A 3 18.93 -14.27 -4.77
N ALA A 4 19.43 -15.29 -4.07
CA ALA A 4 19.22 -16.67 -4.49
C ALA A 4 17.86 -17.12 -3.96
N VAL A 5 16.88 -17.25 -4.86
CA VAL A 5 15.57 -17.83 -4.56
C VAL A 5 15.71 -19.35 -4.57
N LEU A 6 15.58 -19.99 -3.41
CA LEU A 6 15.29 -21.41 -3.30
C LEU A 6 13.77 -21.57 -3.17
N SER A 7 13.09 -21.95 -4.26
CA SER A 7 11.72 -22.45 -4.17
C SER A 7 11.78 -23.98 -4.13
N SER A 8 11.55 -24.55 -2.95
CA SER A 8 11.25 -25.97 -2.81
C SER A 8 9.77 -26.09 -2.47
N SER A 9 8.99 -26.58 -3.42
CA SER A 9 7.56 -26.85 -3.27
C SER A 9 7.37 -28.36 -3.03
N LEU A 10 7.22 -28.75 -1.77
CA LEU A 10 6.77 -30.09 -1.40
C LEU A 10 5.25 -30.15 -1.62
N ARG A 11 4.79 -31.02 -2.52
CA ARG A 11 3.38 -31.45 -2.55
C ARG A 11 3.26 -32.69 -1.69
N GLU A 12 2.69 -32.54 -0.50
CA GLU A 12 2.13 -33.68 0.22
C GLU A 12 0.71 -33.95 -0.30
N VAL A 13 0.55 -35.13 -0.90
CA VAL A 13 -0.76 -35.68 -1.30
C VAL A 13 -1.30 -36.50 -0.12
N HIS A 14 -2.31 -35.98 0.56
CA HIS A 14 -2.99 -36.75 1.60
C HIS A 14 -4.17 -37.50 0.97
N LYS A 15 -4.05 -38.82 0.94
CA LYS A 15 -5.06 -39.77 0.48
C LYS A 15 -5.97 -40.14 1.66
N ALA A 16 -7.27 -39.96 1.47
CA ALA A 16 -8.31 -40.24 2.45
C ALA A 16 -8.49 -41.75 2.76
N PRO A 17 -9.07 -42.07 3.93
CA PRO A 17 -9.95 -43.21 4.06
C PRO A 17 -11.39 -42.77 4.40
N GLU A 18 -12.33 -43.24 3.58
CA GLU A 18 -13.76 -43.26 3.88
C GLU A 18 -14.03 -44.16 5.09
N GLY A 19 -14.85 -43.69 6.02
CA GLY A 19 -15.26 -44.43 7.22
C GLY A 19 -16.52 -43.83 7.83
N SER A 20 -17.57 -44.63 7.84
CA SER A 20 -18.96 -44.34 8.15
C SER A 20 -19.24 -43.93 9.62
N ASN A 21 -20.38 -43.25 9.78
CA ASN A 21 -21.23 -43.05 10.97
C ASN A 21 -20.94 -41.89 11.94
N GLY A 22 -21.99 -41.06 12.12
CA GLY A 22 -22.55 -40.82 13.45
C GLY A 22 -22.50 -39.40 13.99
N LEU A 23 -23.61 -38.67 13.81
CA LEU A 23 -24.26 -37.73 14.75
C LEU A 23 -23.47 -36.59 15.41
N THR A 24 -24.15 -35.43 15.42
CA THR A 24 -24.03 -34.28 16.34
C THR A 24 -22.79 -33.40 16.27
N GLY A 25 -22.99 -32.16 15.82
CA GLY A 25 -22.03 -31.08 16.01
C GLY A 25 -22.23 -29.92 15.04
N ARG A 26 -23.17 -29.03 15.35
CA ARG A 26 -23.28 -27.70 14.74
C ARG A 26 -22.03 -26.87 15.10
N PRO A 27 -21.30 -26.26 14.15
CA PRO A 27 -20.72 -24.96 14.40
C PRO A 27 -21.65 -23.92 13.77
N SER A 28 -22.20 -23.07 14.63
CA SER A 28 -22.90 -21.86 14.23
C SER A 28 -22.05 -21.11 13.22
N SER A 29 -22.63 -20.84 12.05
CA SER A 29 -22.14 -19.83 11.12
C SER A 29 -22.20 -18.47 11.84
N GLN A 30 -21.10 -18.05 12.46
CA GLN A 30 -20.97 -16.69 12.95
C GLN A 30 -20.71 -15.77 11.74
N PRO A 31 -21.50 -14.72 11.52
CA PRO A 31 -21.24 -13.75 10.47
C PRO A 31 -20.04 -12.87 10.87
N LEU A 32 -18.90 -13.07 10.21
CA LEU A 32 -17.66 -12.27 10.33
C LEU A 32 -17.77 -10.83 9.80
N ALA A 33 -18.98 -10.27 9.66
CA ALA A 33 -19.20 -9.01 8.94
C ALA A 33 -19.31 -7.76 9.83
N ALA A 34 -19.37 -7.89 11.16
CA ALA A 34 -19.67 -6.76 12.07
C ALA A 34 -18.46 -6.12 12.76
N SER A 35 -17.27 -6.73 12.71
CA SER A 35 -16.08 -6.28 13.45
C SER A 35 -15.12 -5.38 12.65
N LEU A 36 -15.19 -5.38 11.32
CA LEU A 36 -14.28 -4.63 10.45
C LEU A 36 -14.33 -3.10 10.62
N PRO A 37 -15.51 -2.44 10.76
CA PRO A 37 -15.58 -0.97 10.79
C PRO A 37 -14.96 -0.33 12.03
N LEU A 38 -14.98 -1.03 13.17
CA LEU A 38 -14.45 -0.51 14.44
C LEU A 38 -12.93 -0.61 14.50
N GLU A 39 -12.35 -1.64 13.88
CA GLU A 39 -10.89 -1.80 13.80
C GLU A 39 -10.26 -0.80 12.83
N THR A 40 -10.91 -0.47 11.71
CA THR A 40 -10.42 0.57 10.79
C THR A 40 -10.46 1.96 11.42
N ALA A 41 -11.55 2.29 12.14
CA ALA A 41 -11.67 3.57 12.85
C ALA A 41 -10.56 3.76 13.90
N ARG A 42 -10.15 2.68 14.60
CA ARG A 42 -9.03 2.73 15.55
C ARG A 42 -7.67 2.95 14.89
N LYS A 43 -7.46 2.40 13.68
CA LYS A 43 -6.23 2.61 12.92
C LYS A 43 -6.10 4.04 12.43
N GLU A 44 -7.19 4.60 11.91
CA GLU A 44 -7.23 5.99 11.44
C GLU A 44 -6.96 6.98 12.57
N ASP A 45 -7.54 6.76 13.75
CA ASP A 45 -7.27 7.58 14.94
C ASP A 45 -5.78 7.55 15.34
N LEU A 46 -5.15 6.37 15.36
CA LEU A 46 -3.71 6.24 15.62
C LEU A 46 -2.84 6.96 14.57
N VAL A 47 -3.25 6.96 13.30
CA VAL A 47 -2.54 7.69 12.23
C VAL A 47 -2.67 9.19 12.42
N LEU A 48 -3.86 9.68 12.78
CA LEU A 48 -4.08 11.09 13.10
C LEU A 48 -3.26 11.52 14.32
N GLN A 49 -3.26 10.72 15.39
CA GLN A 49 -2.43 10.95 16.57
C GLN A 49 -0.94 10.98 16.24
N LEU A 50 -0.46 10.05 15.40
CA LEU A 50 0.93 10.04 14.93
C LEU A 50 1.27 11.33 14.19
N SER A 51 0.41 11.78 13.27
CA SER A 51 0.62 13.02 12.51
C SER A 51 0.70 14.25 13.43
N ALA A 52 -0.22 14.35 14.39
CA ALA A 52 -0.27 15.45 15.35
C ALA A 52 0.94 15.45 16.29
N ALA A 53 1.36 14.27 16.77
CA ALA A 53 2.53 14.13 17.64
C ALA A 53 3.82 14.58 16.93
N ILE A 54 3.99 14.22 15.66
CA ILE A 54 5.12 14.66 14.84
C ILE A 54 5.09 16.19 14.64
N GLU A 55 3.92 16.76 14.34
CA GLU A 55 3.78 18.21 14.14
C GLU A 55 4.06 19.02 15.41
N LEU A 56 3.70 18.49 16.58
CA LEU A 56 3.96 19.10 17.88
C LEU A 56 5.37 18.82 18.42
N GLY A 57 6.17 17.99 17.75
CA GLY A 57 7.49 17.57 18.22
C GLY A 57 7.44 16.65 19.46
N ASN A 58 6.32 15.98 19.72
CA ASN A 58 6.18 15.04 20.83
C ASN A 58 6.71 13.65 20.41
N GLU A 59 7.99 13.41 20.65
CA GLU A 59 8.70 12.19 20.24
C GLU A 59 8.15 10.92 20.92
N GLU A 60 7.80 10.99 22.21
CA GLU A 60 7.32 9.82 22.97
C GLU A 60 5.99 9.30 22.41
N GLU A 61 5.05 10.22 22.15
CA GLU A 61 3.74 9.87 21.63
C GLU A 61 3.83 9.41 20.16
N ALA A 62 4.69 10.05 19.36
CA ALA A 62 4.94 9.63 17.99
C ALA A 62 5.53 8.20 17.96
N MET A 63 6.48 7.88 18.83
CA MET A 63 7.07 6.55 18.94
C MET A 63 6.03 5.50 19.36
N ARG A 64 5.17 5.82 20.33
CA ARG A 64 4.09 4.94 20.79
C ARG A 64 3.11 4.62 19.65
N CYS A 65 2.61 5.65 18.97
CA CYS A 65 1.69 5.50 17.86
C CYS A 65 2.31 4.71 16.70
N ALA A 66 3.55 5.03 16.31
CA ALA A 66 4.26 4.32 15.26
C ALA A 66 4.45 2.83 15.61
N SER A 67 4.80 2.52 16.85
CA SER A 67 4.99 1.14 17.31
C SER A 67 3.70 0.33 17.23
N LEU A 68 2.56 0.90 17.61
CA LEU A 68 1.26 0.24 17.51
C LEU A 68 0.85 0.01 16.05
N LEU A 69 1.03 1.00 15.18
CA LEU A 69 0.73 0.89 13.76
C LEU A 69 1.60 -0.18 13.08
N ALA A 70 2.87 -0.28 13.48
CA ALA A 70 3.80 -1.31 13.00
C ALA A 70 3.38 -2.72 13.44
N GLN A 71 3.00 -2.90 14.72
CA GLN A 71 2.50 -4.18 15.23
C GLN A 71 1.22 -4.65 14.50
N GLN A 72 0.41 -3.70 14.04
CA GLN A 72 -0.82 -3.98 13.30
C GLN A 72 -0.60 -4.20 11.80
N HIS A 73 0.65 -4.14 11.32
CA HIS A 73 1.01 -4.23 9.89
C HIS A 73 0.18 -3.27 9.01
N THR A 74 -0.07 -2.06 9.52
CA THR A 74 -0.93 -1.10 8.82
C THR A 74 -0.19 -0.53 7.61
N ALA A 75 -0.80 -0.64 6.42
CA ALA A 75 -0.29 0.02 5.23
C ALA A 75 -0.50 1.54 5.34
N LEU A 76 0.58 2.30 5.34
CA LEU A 76 0.56 3.75 5.49
C LEU A 76 1.13 4.43 4.24
N ARG A 77 0.59 5.59 3.90
CA ARG A 77 1.14 6.51 2.91
C ARG A 77 1.66 7.75 3.62
N ILE A 78 2.98 7.81 3.82
CA ILE A 78 3.65 8.93 4.48
C ILE A 78 4.15 9.89 3.41
N GLN A 79 3.71 11.15 3.48
CA GLN A 79 4.14 12.21 2.57
C GLN A 79 4.37 13.50 3.36
N LEU A 80 5.29 14.32 2.86
CA LEU A 80 5.42 15.69 3.34
C LEU A 80 4.20 16.51 2.89
N LYS A 81 3.88 17.57 3.65
CA LYS A 81 2.82 18.51 3.28
C LYS A 81 3.18 19.19 1.95
N GLU A 82 2.17 19.44 1.12
CA GLU A 82 2.37 20.13 -0.16
C GLU A 82 2.99 21.53 0.00
N SER A 83 2.76 22.18 1.16
CA SER A 83 3.36 23.46 1.54
C SER A 83 4.89 23.41 1.68
N CYS A 84 5.49 22.23 1.80
CA CYS A 84 6.95 22.07 1.79
C CYS A 84 7.55 22.18 0.38
N TYR A 85 6.71 22.27 -0.65
CA TYR A 85 7.09 22.34 -2.04
C TYR A 85 6.64 23.67 -2.67
N PRO A 86 7.31 24.13 -3.74
CA PRO A 86 6.81 25.25 -4.53
C PRO A 86 5.39 24.98 -5.05
N ALA A 87 4.49 25.95 -4.86
CA ALA A 87 3.08 25.83 -5.27
C ALA A 87 2.88 25.75 -6.80
N SER A 88 3.88 26.16 -7.58
CA SER A 88 3.81 26.17 -9.04
C SER A 88 4.06 24.79 -9.64
N GLN A 89 3.30 24.48 -10.69
CA GLN A 89 3.58 23.37 -11.59
C GLN A 89 4.88 23.63 -12.38
N ILE A 90 5.61 22.56 -12.71
CA ILE A 90 6.81 22.62 -13.53
C ILE A 90 6.57 21.92 -14.87
N SER A 91 7.21 22.42 -15.91
CA SER A 91 7.25 21.81 -17.24
C SER A 91 8.43 20.84 -17.33
N MET A 92 8.15 19.55 -17.20
CA MET A 92 9.15 18.49 -17.25
C MET A 92 9.29 17.97 -18.68
N LYS A 93 10.49 18.03 -19.25
CA LYS A 93 10.81 17.38 -20.53
C LYS A 93 11.02 15.88 -20.28
N VAL A 94 10.23 15.04 -20.95
CA VAL A 94 10.28 13.58 -20.82
C VAL A 94 10.74 13.01 -22.15
N HIS A 95 11.83 12.24 -22.12
CA HIS A 95 12.26 11.44 -23.26
C HIS A 95 11.60 10.07 -23.18
N VAL A 96 10.98 9.65 -24.27
CA VAL A 96 10.30 8.36 -24.41
C VAL A 96 11.08 7.56 -25.44
N GLU A 97 11.48 6.35 -25.08
CA GLU A 97 12.20 5.44 -25.96
C GLU A 97 11.47 4.11 -26.00
N ASP A 98 11.37 3.53 -27.20
CA ASP A 98 10.97 2.14 -27.40
C ASP A 98 12.05 1.35 -28.15
N ALA A 99 11.74 0.12 -28.56
CA ALA A 99 12.69 -0.75 -29.26
C ALA A 99 13.14 -0.25 -30.64
N SER A 100 12.47 0.76 -31.21
CA SER A 100 12.62 1.19 -32.61
C SER A 100 12.71 2.71 -32.80
N CYS A 101 12.21 3.51 -31.87
CA CYS A 101 12.09 4.94 -32.00
C CYS A 101 12.26 5.67 -30.65
N SER A 102 12.51 6.97 -30.74
CA SER A 102 12.53 7.87 -29.59
C SER A 102 11.73 9.13 -29.86
N ALA A 103 11.18 9.70 -28.80
CA ALA A 103 10.38 10.92 -28.84
C ALA A 103 10.62 11.76 -27.58
N SER A 104 10.31 13.06 -27.65
CA SER A 104 10.32 13.95 -26.48
C SER A 104 8.94 14.57 -26.31
N ILE A 105 8.43 14.53 -25.08
CA ILE A 105 7.18 15.21 -24.69
C ILE A 105 7.46 16.19 -23.54
N THR A 106 6.51 17.08 -23.28
CA THR A 106 6.52 17.96 -22.11
C THR A 106 5.32 17.63 -21.24
N ALA A 107 5.58 17.28 -19.98
CA ALA A 107 4.57 16.97 -18.98
C ALA A 107 4.54 18.09 -17.94
N GLN A 108 3.35 18.59 -17.62
CA GLN A 108 3.18 19.53 -16.52
C GLN A 108 2.97 18.74 -15.23
N VAL A 109 3.82 18.94 -14.22
CA VAL A 109 3.77 18.17 -12.94
C VAL A 109 3.99 19.06 -11.73
N HIS A 110 3.40 18.71 -10.58
CA HIS A 110 3.76 19.36 -9.33
C HIS A 110 5.03 18.73 -8.76
N THR A 111 5.85 19.52 -8.06
CA THR A 111 7.11 19.05 -7.46
C THR A 111 6.92 17.99 -6.36
N HIS A 112 5.71 17.92 -5.76
CA HIS A 112 5.33 16.88 -4.81
C HIS A 112 4.71 15.62 -5.47
N THR A 113 4.56 15.60 -6.80
CA THR A 113 3.96 14.47 -7.54
C THR A 113 4.84 13.24 -7.41
N THR A 114 4.27 12.12 -6.96
CA THR A 114 5.00 10.85 -6.86
C THR A 114 5.13 10.19 -8.24
N ILE A 115 6.11 9.29 -8.41
CA ILE A 115 6.26 8.52 -9.64
C ILE A 115 5.00 7.71 -9.96
N ALA A 116 4.33 7.16 -8.95
CA ALA A 116 3.08 6.41 -9.13
C ALA A 116 1.96 7.31 -9.69
N ALA A 117 1.82 8.54 -9.17
CA ALA A 117 0.87 9.51 -9.68
C ALA A 117 1.23 9.96 -11.11
N LEU A 118 2.52 10.17 -11.40
CA LEU A 118 2.99 10.49 -12.74
C LEU A 118 2.70 9.37 -13.75
N ARG A 119 2.96 8.10 -13.39
CA ARG A 119 2.60 6.95 -14.23
C ARG A 119 1.10 6.90 -14.49
N HIS A 120 0.29 7.16 -13.45
CA HIS A 120 -1.15 7.23 -13.62
C HIS A 120 -1.57 8.37 -14.55
N GLN A 121 -0.94 9.54 -14.44
CA GLN A 121 -1.17 10.64 -15.37
C GLN A 121 -0.82 10.24 -16.82
N VAL A 122 0.34 9.62 -17.05
CA VAL A 122 0.74 9.13 -18.38
C VAL A 122 -0.24 8.09 -18.91
N PHE A 123 -0.79 7.24 -18.04
CA PHE A 123 -1.85 6.30 -18.42
C PHE A 123 -3.12 7.03 -18.89
N GLN A 124 -3.56 8.08 -18.18
CA GLN A 124 -4.73 8.86 -18.57
C GLN A 124 -4.49 9.64 -19.88
N ASP A 125 -3.31 10.23 -20.03
CA ASP A 125 -2.99 11.11 -21.16
C ASP A 125 -2.67 10.33 -22.45
N TYR A 126 -2.02 9.16 -22.33
CA TYR A 126 -1.43 8.43 -23.45
C TYR A 126 -1.77 6.93 -23.50
N GLY A 127 -2.44 6.38 -22.48
CA GLY A 127 -2.88 4.98 -22.45
C GLY A 127 -1.82 3.95 -22.02
N PHE A 128 -0.63 4.37 -21.58
CA PHE A 128 0.41 3.44 -21.11
C PHE A 128 0.11 2.92 -19.70
N HIS A 129 -0.17 1.62 -19.57
CA HIS A 129 -0.58 1.03 -18.29
C HIS A 129 0.52 1.17 -17.21
N PRO A 130 0.17 1.61 -15.98
CA PRO A 130 1.12 1.78 -14.89
C PRO A 130 1.47 0.41 -14.29
N THR A 131 2.39 -0.29 -14.93
CA THR A 131 2.90 -1.61 -14.49
C THR A 131 4.20 -1.44 -13.69
#